data_AF-A0A2V3A6B6-F1
#
_entry.id   AF-A0A2V3A6B6-F1
#
_cell.length_a   1.000
_cell.length_b   1.000
_cell.length_c   1.000
_cell.angle_alpha   90.00
_cell.angle_beta   90.00
_cell.angle_gamma   90.00
#
_symmetry.space_group_name_H-M   'P 1'
#
loop_
_entity.id
_entity.type
_entity.pdbx_description
1 polymer ?
#
loop_
_entity_poly.entity_id
_entity_poly.type
_entity_poly.pdbx_seq_one_letter_code
_entity_poly.pdbx_strand_id
1 'polypeptide(L)' 'MRRVRGVYESTNSNNVLEELADILEIIHAITEYHGFSIEDLENVRRSKAEKQGEFKEKVFLIDVED' A
#
# COMPACT_ATOMS: atom_id res chain seq x y z
N MET A 1 -5.78 2.01 -10.74
CA MET A 1 -6.20 3.27 -10.08
C MET A 1 -7.66 3.30 -9.59
N ARG A 2 -8.61 2.52 -10.16
CA ARG A 2 -10.03 2.52 -9.71
C ARG A 2 -10.23 2.18 -8.23
N ARG A 3 -9.53 1.16 -7.71
CA ARG A 3 -9.66 0.67 -6.32
C ARG A 3 -9.21 1.70 -5.28
N VAL A 4 -8.03 2.29 -5.50
CA VAL A 4 -7.47 3.36 -4.66
C VAL A 4 -8.44 4.55 -4.60
N ARG A 5 -9.04 4.94 -5.73
CA ARG A 5 -10.05 6.00 -5.77
C ARG A 5 -11.29 5.64 -4.93
N GLY A 6 -11.76 4.39 -5.01
CA GLY A 6 -12.89 3.89 -4.22
C GLY A 6 -12.69 4.00 -2.69
N VAL A 7 -11.46 3.79 -2.21
CA VAL A 7 -11.09 3.97 -0.79
C VAL A 7 -11.28 5.42 -0.33
N TYR A 8 -10.95 6.41 -1.16
CA TYR A 8 -11.08 7.83 -0.81
C TYR A 8 -12.48 8.40 -0.99
N GLU A 9 -13.27 7.84 -1.91
CA GLU A 9 -14.61 8.36 -2.24
C GLU A 9 -15.73 7.75 -1.39
N SER A 10 -15.52 6.55 -0.83
CA SER A 10 -16.55 5.87 -0.04
C SER A 10 -16.68 6.44 1.37
N THR A 11 -17.93 6.74 1.76
CA THR A 11 -18.29 7.08 3.15
C THR A 11 -18.75 5.87 3.97
N ASN A 12 -18.89 4.69 3.33
CA ASN A 12 -19.27 3.45 3.99
C ASN A 12 -18.03 2.64 4.36
N SER A 13 -17.85 2.39 5.65
CA SER A 13 -16.69 1.67 6.19
C SER A 13 -16.54 0.23 5.68
N ASN A 14 -17.63 -0.48 5.41
CA ASN A 14 -17.56 -1.84 4.87
C ASN A 14 -17.03 -1.84 3.43
N ASN A 15 -17.51 -0.91 2.60
CA ASN A 15 -17.03 -0.76 1.22
C ASN A 15 -15.56 -0.33 1.20
N VAL A 16 -15.13 0.54 2.12
CA VAL A 16 -13.71 0.91 2.26
C VAL A 16 -12.86 -0.31 2.62
N LEU A 17 -13.33 -1.17 3.54
CA LEU A 17 -12.61 -2.37 3.94
C LEU A 17 -12.48 -3.38 2.79
N GLU A 18 -13.54 -3.57 1.99
CA GLU A 18 -13.50 -4.42 0.79
C GLU A 18 -12.50 -3.90 -0.24
N GLU A 19 -12.52 -2.60 -0.54
CA GLU A 19 -11.58 -2.00 -1.49
C GLU A 19 -10.12 -2.08 -1.00
N LEU A 20 -9.89 -1.99 0.31
CA LEU A 20 -8.57 -2.23 0.92
C LEU A 20 -8.12 -3.69 0.79
N ALA A 21 -9.05 -4.64 0.97
CA ALA A 21 -8.76 -6.07 0.77
C ALA A 21 -8.40 -6.36 -0.69
N ASP A 22 -9.10 -5.78 -1.65
CA ASP A 22 -8.79 -5.90 -3.08
C ASP A 22 -7.40 -5.33 -3.42
N ILE A 23 -7.03 -4.19 -2.82
CA ILE A 23 -5.68 -3.62 -2.98
C ILE A 23 -4.63 -4.57 -2.39
N LEU A 24 -4.90 -5.14 -1.22
CA LEU A 24 -3.99 -6.09 -0.59
C LEU A 24 -3.81 -7.35 -1.46
N GLU A 25 -4.88 -7.89 -2.02
CA GLU A 25 -4.82 -9.04 -2.95
C GLU A 25 -3.92 -8.75 -4.16
N ILE A 26 -4.04 -7.57 -4.76
CA ILE A 26 -3.18 -7.15 -5.88
C ILE A 26 -1.71 -7.08 -5.45
N ILE A 27 -1.41 -6.55 -4.27
CA ILE A 27 -0.04 -6.49 -3.74
C ILE A 27 0.53 -7.90 -3.57
N HIS A 28 -0.25 -8.82 -2.98
CA HIS A 28 0.14 -10.22 -2.82
C HIS A 28 0.45 -10.87 -4.19
N ALA A 29 -0.45 -10.74 -5.15
CA ALA A 29 -0.28 -11.33 -6.48
C ALA A 29 0.96 -10.80 -7.22
N ILE A 30 1.22 -9.49 -7.16
CA ILE A 30 2.41 -8.89 -7.78
C ILE A 30 3.70 -9.35 -7.08
N THR A 31 3.66 -9.45 -5.74
CA THR A 31 4.80 -9.91 -4.94
C THR A 31 5.20 -11.33 -5.32
N GLU A 32 4.22 -12.23 -5.38
CA GLU A 32 4.43 -13.62 -5.79
C GLU A 32 4.87 -13.73 -7.26
N TYR A 33 4.27 -12.93 -8.16
CA TYR A 33 4.66 -12.89 -9.57
C TYR A 33 6.15 -12.55 -9.77
N HIS A 34 6.70 -11.70 -8.90
CA HIS A 34 8.13 -11.35 -8.92
C HIS A 34 9.01 -12.31 -8.10
N GLY A 35 8.47 -13.41 -7.58
CA GLY A 35 9.20 -14.44 -6.86
C GLY A 35 9.56 -14.09 -5.41
N PHE A 36 8.89 -13.08 -4.83
CA PHE A 36 9.08 -12.71 -3.44
C PHE A 36 7.96 -13.29 -2.57
N SER A 37 8.25 -13.54 -1.30
CA SER A 37 7.21 -13.82 -0.31
C SER A 37 6.62 -12.52 0.24
N ILE A 38 5.42 -12.60 0.82
CA ILE A 38 4.85 -11.45 1.54
C ILE A 38 5.73 -11.03 2.73
N GLU A 39 6.45 -11.98 3.33
CA GLU A 39 7.38 -11.71 4.43
C GLU A 39 8.58 -10.89 3.97
N ASP A 40 9.12 -11.16 2.77
CA ASP A 40 10.17 -10.35 2.15
C ASP A 40 9.71 -8.90 1.96
N LEU A 41 8.49 -8.72 1.41
CA LEU A 41 7.91 -7.40 1.22
C LEU A 41 7.73 -6.65 2.55
N GLU A 42 7.21 -7.33 3.57
CA GLU A 42 6.99 -6.74 4.89
C GLU A 42 8.31 -6.40 5.61
N ASN A 43 9.36 -7.21 5.42
CA ASN A 43 10.70 -6.91 5.91
C ASN A 43 11.24 -5.61 5.29
N VAL A 44 11.11 -5.45 3.97
CA VAL A 44 11.49 -4.22 3.28
C VAL A 44 10.65 -3.03 3.76
N ARG A 45 9.33 -3.19 3.91
CA ARG A 45 8.43 -2.15 4.41
C ARG A 45 8.82 -1.67 5.80
N ARG A 46 9.10 -2.58 6.75
CA ARG A 46 9.55 -2.24 8.10
C ARG A 46 10.90 -1.53 8.09
N SER A 47 11.88 -2.03 7.33
CA SER A 47 13.20 -1.38 7.27
C SER A 47 13.14 0.04 6.70
N LYS A 48 12.26 0.30 5.72
CA LYS A 48 12.00 1.66 5.22
C LYS A 48 11.38 2.54 6.29
N ALA A 49 10.39 2.02 7.02
CA ALA A 49 9.70 2.75 8.06
C ALA A 49 10.63 3.15 9.23
N GLU A 50 11.56 2.27 9.60
CA GLU A 50 12.60 2.57 10.62
C GLU A 50 13.60 3.63 10.16
N LYS A 51 13.97 3.65 8.87
CA LYS A 51 15.00 4.55 8.33
C LYS A 51 14.46 5.90 7.88
N GLN A 52 13.24 5.93 7.35
CA GLN A 52 12.66 7.08 6.64
C GLN A 52 11.38 7.60 7.30
N GLY A 53 10.94 6.99 8.41
CA GLY A 53 9.68 7.27 9.08
C GLY A 53 8.56 6.36 8.58
N GLU A 54 7.64 6.02 9.48
CA GLU A 54 6.41 5.32 9.09
C GLU A 54 5.51 6.29 8.30
N PHE A 55 4.70 5.76 7.38
CA PHE A 55 3.67 6.51 6.64
C PHE A 55 2.63 7.23 7.54
N LYS A 56 2.68 6.99 8.85
CA LYS A 56 1.95 7.72 9.89
C LYS A 56 2.36 9.19 9.97
N GLU A 57 3.62 9.51 9.67
CA GLU A 57 4.04 10.88 9.45
C GLU A 57 3.77 11.21 7.98
N LYS A 58 2.78 12.08 7.75
CA LYS A 58 2.19 12.43 6.44
C LYS A 58 3.14 13.15 5.47
N VAL A 59 4.38 12.72 5.34
CA VAL A 59 5.31 13.23 4.34
C VAL A 59 5.03 12.48 3.04
N PHE A 60 4.03 12.96 2.31
CA PHE A 60 3.85 12.58 0.92
C PHE A 60 5.01 13.19 0.11
N LEU A 61 5.83 12.36 -0.53
CA LEU A 61 6.64 12.83 -1.65
C LEU A 61 5.67 13.04 -2.81
N ILE A 62 5.24 14.30 -3.00
CA ILE A 62 4.24 14.67 -4.00
C ILE A 62 4.86 14.70 -5.41
N ASP A 63 6.18 14.91 -5.52
CA ASP A 63 6.88 14.84 -6.80
C ASP A 63 8.40 14.71 -6.61
N VAL A 64 9.07 14.20 -7.64
CA VAL A 64 10.52 14.36 -7.88
C VAL A 64 10.64 14.81 -9.32
N GLU A 65 10.93 16.09 -9.54
CA GLU A 65 11.42 16.57 -10.84
C GLU A 65 12.85 16.04 -11.01
N ASP A 66 13.15 15.51 -12.20
CA ASP A 66 14.49 15.03 -12.60
C ASP A 66 15.60 16.09 -12.43
#